data_AF-A0A2E0TIH6-F1
#
_entry.id   AF-A0A2E0TIH6-F1
#
_cell.length_a   1.000
_cell.length_b   1.000
_cell.length_c   1.000
_cell.angle_alpha   90.00
_cell.angle_beta   90.00
_cell.angle_gamma   90.00
#
_symmetry.space_group_name_H-M   'P 1'
#
loop_
_entity.id
_entity.type
_entity.pdbx_description
1 polymer ?
#
loop_
_entity_poly.entity_id
_entity_poly.type
_entity_poly.pdbx_seq_one_letter_code
_entity_poly.pdbx_strand_id
1 'polypeptide(L)'
;MMNAMPTPSEPTHRAEVRREALARALEAFIRERFRVADDDTLFDRETNLWEEGYVDSAGVVEVLAFLEDAVGARLPEDLLFDPEFTSIDGMARLSLASVD
;
A
#
# COMPACT_ATOMS: atom_id res chain seq x y z
N MET A 1 -21.67 3.63 37.70
CA MET A 1 -20.75 2.75 36.94
C MET A 1 -20.63 3.33 35.54
N MET A 2 -19.53 4.02 35.24
CA MET A 2 -19.27 4.57 33.90
C MET A 2 -18.30 3.60 33.24
N ASN A 3 -18.73 2.92 32.18
CA ASN A 3 -17.81 2.12 31.37
C ASN A 3 -16.75 3.07 30.81
N ALA A 4 -15.49 2.86 31.19
CA ALA A 4 -14.37 3.47 30.50
C ALA A 4 -14.46 3.05 29.02
N MET A 5 -14.53 4.02 28.12
CA MET A 5 -14.28 3.77 26.70
C MET A 5 -12.93 3.05 26.59
N PRO A 6 -12.79 2.01 25.75
CA PRO A 6 -11.49 1.44 25.48
C PRO A 6 -10.63 2.54 24.85
N THR A 7 -9.56 2.96 25.53
CA THR A 7 -8.51 3.75 24.91
C THR A 7 -7.91 2.90 23.79
N PRO A 8 -7.84 3.39 22.54
CA PRO A 8 -7.18 2.64 21.48
C PRO A 8 -5.74 2.37 21.93
N SER A 9 -5.35 1.09 21.97
CA SER A 9 -4.00 0.68 22.35
C SER A 9 -2.97 1.34 21.43
N GLU A 10 -1.96 2.01 22.00
CA GLU A 10 -0.87 2.70 21.27
C GLU A 10 -0.21 1.91 20.12
N PRO A 11 -0.03 0.56 20.17
CA PRO A 11 0.55 -0.18 19.04
C PRO A 11 -0.33 -0.20 17.78
N THR A 12 -1.65 -0.35 17.93
CA THR A 12 -2.57 -0.43 16.78
C THR A 12 -2.64 0.89 16.02
N HIS A 13 -2.70 2.00 16.75
CA HIS A 13 -2.77 3.33 16.15
C HIS A 13 -1.50 3.68 15.37
N ARG A 14 -0.31 3.32 15.87
CA ARG A 14 0.94 3.56 15.13
C ARG A 14 1.01 2.74 13.83
N ALA A 15 0.54 1.50 13.85
CA ALA A 15 0.50 0.67 12.65
C ALA A 15 -0.46 1.25 11.59
N GLU A 16 -1.64 1.73 12.01
CA GLU A 16 -2.60 2.40 11.12
C GLU A 16 -2.02 3.68 10.51
N VAL A 17 -1.38 4.54 11.32
CA VAL A 17 -0.75 5.77 10.82
C VAL A 17 0.37 5.47 9.82
N ARG A 18 1.18 4.44 10.06
CA ARG A 18 2.22 4.01 9.11
C ARG A 18 1.62 3.46 7.83
N ARG A 19 0.56 2.65 7.92
CA ARG A 19 -0.13 2.10 6.75
C ARG A 19 -0.70 3.22 5.89
N GLU A 20 -1.40 4.17 6.49
CA GLU A 20 -1.94 5.32 5.78
C GLU A 20 -0.84 6.17 5.13
N ALA A 21 0.26 6.41 5.83
CA ALA A 21 1.39 7.14 5.28
C ALA A 21 2.01 6.42 4.06
N LEU A 22 2.17 5.10 4.14
CA LEU A 22 2.70 4.28 3.04
C LEU A 22 1.73 4.22 1.86
N ALA A 23 0.44 4.00 2.10
CA ALA A 23 -0.59 4.00 1.06
C ALA A 23 -0.62 5.34 0.31
N ARG A 24 -0.58 6.46 1.04
CA ARG A 24 -0.53 7.81 0.46
C ARG A 24 0.73 8.05 -0.35
N ALA A 25 1.89 7.59 0.13
CA ALA A 25 3.15 7.72 -0.58
C ALA A 25 3.16 6.88 -1.87
N LEU A 26 2.65 5.64 -1.80
CA LEU A 26 2.50 4.76 -2.94
C LEU A 26 1.52 5.34 -3.98
N GLU A 27 0.38 5.88 -3.55
CA GLU A 27 -0.58 6.52 -4.44
C GLU A 27 0.06 7.67 -5.24
N ALA A 28 0.80 8.55 -4.55
CA ALA A 28 1.50 9.66 -5.20
C ALA A 28 2.56 9.16 -6.19
N PHE A 29 3.33 8.13 -5.79
CA PHE A 29 4.31 7.49 -6.66
C PHE A 29 3.65 6.91 -7.92
N ILE A 30 2.54 6.17 -7.78
CA ILE A 30 1.84 5.55 -8.92
C ILE A 30 1.34 6.64 -9.88
N ARG A 31 0.68 7.67 -9.35
CA ARG A 31 0.14 8.78 -10.15
C ARG A 31 1.23 9.49 -10.94
N GLU A 32 2.34 9.83 -10.30
CA GLU A 32 3.46 10.51 -10.94
C GLU A 32 4.16 9.59 -11.95
N ARG A 33 4.48 8.37 -11.54
CA ARG A 33 5.35 7.45 -12.31
C ARG A 33 4.65 6.87 -13.54
N PHE A 34 3.36 6.57 -13.42
CA PHE A 34 2.52 5.98 -14.47
C PHE A 34 1.59 6.99 -15.14
N ARG A 35 1.69 8.27 -14.77
CA ARG A 35 0.92 9.39 -15.35
C ARG A 35 -0.59 9.21 -15.25
N VAL A 36 -1.06 8.71 -14.11
CA VAL A 36 -2.50 8.61 -13.82
C VAL A 36 -3.04 10.01 -13.58
N ALA A 37 -4.15 10.36 -14.24
CA ALA A 37 -4.75 11.68 -14.11
C ALA A 37 -5.32 11.89 -12.70
N ASP A 38 -5.27 13.12 -12.19
CA ASP A 38 -5.82 13.47 -10.86
C ASP A 38 -7.34 13.27 -10.79
N ASP A 39 -8.03 13.35 -11.93
CA ASP A 39 -9.48 13.21 -12.07
C ASP A 39 -9.90 11.84 -12.62
N ASP A 40 -8.99 10.86 -12.67
CA ASP A 40 -9.32 9.49 -13.07
C ASP A 40 -10.23 8.82 -12.03
N THR A 41 -11.51 8.67 -12.38
CA THR A 41 -12.53 8.08 -11.50
C THR A 41 -12.42 6.57 -11.35
N LEU A 42 -11.64 5.90 -12.20
CA LEU A 42 -11.40 4.46 -12.12
C LEU A 42 -10.18 4.13 -11.26
N PHE A 43 -9.45 5.14 -10.79
CA PHE A 43 -8.25 4.95 -9.97
C PHE A 43 -8.55 5.28 -8.51
N ASP A 44 -8.59 4.24 -7.68
CA ASP A 44 -8.66 4.36 -6.22
C ASP A 44 -7.67 3.39 -5.53
N ARG A 45 -7.66 3.39 -4.20
CA ARG A 45 -6.71 2.59 -3.40
C ARG A 45 -7.07 1.11 -3.29
N GLU A 46 -8.30 0.74 -3.66
CA GLU A 46 -8.81 -0.64 -3.62
C GLU A 46 -8.78 -1.29 -5.01
N THR A 47 -8.60 -0.49 -6.06
CA THR A 47 -8.52 -0.91 -7.46
C THR A 47 -7.36 -1.88 -7.69
N ASN A 48 -7.59 -2.91 -8.51
CA ASN A 48 -6.55 -3.81 -8.96
C ASN A 48 -5.68 -3.12 -10.03
N LEU A 49 -4.51 -2.65 -9.62
CA LEU A 49 -3.58 -1.89 -10.46
C LEU A 49 -3.02 -2.71 -11.64
N TRP A 50 -3.00 -4.04 -11.52
CA TRP A 50 -2.50 -4.92 -12.57
C TRP A 50 -3.56 -5.19 -13.63
N GLU A 51 -4.77 -5.56 -13.20
CA GLU A 51 -5.87 -5.92 -14.10
C GLU A 51 -6.41 -4.70 -14.85
N GLU A 52 -6.52 -3.56 -14.19
CA GLU A 52 -6.95 -2.30 -14.82
C GLU A 52 -5.83 -1.66 -15.67
N GLY A 53 -4.62 -2.22 -15.65
CA GLY A 53 -3.52 -1.79 -16.51
C GLY A 53 -2.89 -0.46 -16.10
N TYR A 54 -3.09 0.01 -14.86
CA TYR A 54 -2.39 1.18 -14.32
C TYR A 54 -0.89 0.93 -14.20
N VAL A 55 -0.51 -0.31 -13.90
CA VAL A 55 0.87 -0.72 -13.81
C VAL A 55 1.13 -1.93 -14.69
N ASP A 56 2.00 -1.74 -15.69
CA ASP A 56 2.47 -2.81 -16.57
C ASP A 56 3.43 -3.76 -15.86
N SER A 57 3.67 -4.93 -16.47
CA SER A 57 4.62 -5.95 -15.99
C SER A 57 6.03 -5.42 -15.61
N ALA A 58 6.55 -4.42 -16.32
CA ALA A 58 7.83 -3.79 -15.98
C ALA A 58 7.71 -2.84 -14.77
N GLY A 59 6.56 -2.20 -14.61
CA GLY A 59 6.27 -1.28 -13.51
C GLY A 59 6.10 -1.98 -12.16
N VAL A 60 5.71 -3.26 -12.16
CA VAL A 60 5.62 -4.08 -10.94
C VAL A 60 6.95 -4.08 -10.17
N VAL A 61 8.07 -4.16 -10.90
CA VAL A 61 9.42 -4.15 -10.29
C VAL A 61 9.72 -2.78 -9.66
N GLU A 62 9.25 -1.70 -10.26
CA GLU A 62 9.43 -0.33 -9.74
C GLU A 62 8.57 -0.09 -8.49
N VAL A 63 7.34 -0.60 -8.48
CA VAL A 63 6.45 -0.56 -7.30
C VAL A 63 7.06 -1.36 -6.16
N LEU A 64 7.58 -2.55 -6.42
CA LEU A 64 8.24 -3.38 -5.41
C LEU A 64 9.47 -2.66 -4.83
N ALA A 65 10.33 -2.11 -5.69
CA ALA A 65 11.51 -1.37 -5.25
C ALA A 65 11.15 -0.13 -4.41
N PHE A 66 10.09 0.59 -4.78
CA PHE A 66 9.58 1.72 -3.99
C PHE A 66 9.12 1.27 -2.60
N LEU A 67 8.37 0.16 -2.51
CA LEU A 67 7.87 -0.37 -1.25
C LEU A 67 9.01 -0.82 -0.33
N GLU A 68 10.00 -1.53 -0.88
CA GLU A 68 11.20 -1.98 -0.15
C GLU A 68 12.00 -0.80 0.42
N ASP A 69 12.19 0.27 -0.36
CA ASP A 69 12.84 1.50 0.09
C ASP A 69 12.03 2.19 1.21
N ALA A 70 10.70 2.28 1.03
CA ALA A 70 9.81 2.92 1.99
C ALA A 70 9.74 2.19 3.34
N VAL A 71 9.79 0.86 3.35
CA VAL A 71 9.80 0.07 4.60
C VAL A 71 11.21 -0.20 5.12
N GLY A 72 12.25 0.05 4.33
CA GLY A 72 13.65 -0.15 4.70
C GLY A 72 14.06 -1.63 4.78
N ALA A 73 13.33 -2.53 4.12
CA ALA A 73 13.58 -3.96 4.13
C ALA A 73 13.14 -4.62 2.83
N ARG A 74 13.76 -5.76 2.50
CA ARG A 74 13.42 -6.53 1.30
C ARG A 74 12.10 -7.27 1.50
N LEU A 75 11.22 -7.19 0.51
CA LEU A 75 9.94 -7.86 0.55
C LEU A 75 10.06 -9.26 -0.08
N PRO A 76 9.33 -10.26 0.44
CA PRO A 76 9.34 -11.59 -0.17
C PRO A 76 8.69 -11.54 -1.56
N GLU A 77 9.35 -12.17 -2.53
CA GLU A 77 8.87 -12.25 -3.91
C GLU A 77 7.51 -12.98 -4.02
N ASP A 78 7.18 -13.82 -3.05
CA ASP A 78 5.89 -14.50 -2.95
C ASP A 78 4.70 -13.54 -2.79
N LEU A 79 4.93 -12.31 -2.30
CA LEU A 79 3.87 -11.29 -2.21
C LEU A 79 3.28 -10.97 -3.58
N LEU A 80 4.05 -11.07 -4.66
CA LEU A 80 3.54 -10.81 -6.01
C LEU A 80 2.43 -11.78 -6.44
N PHE A 81 2.31 -12.93 -5.75
CA PHE A 81 1.26 -13.90 -5.98
C PHE A 81 0.08 -13.76 -5.00
N ASP A 82 0.18 -12.86 -4.02
CA ASP A 82 -0.90 -12.59 -3.08
C ASP A 82 -1.99 -11.75 -3.77
N PRO A 83 -3.27 -12.17 -3.73
CA PRO A 83 -4.36 -11.43 -4.36
C PRO A 83 -4.58 -10.05 -3.73
N GLU A 84 -4.17 -9.83 -2.48
CA GLU A 84 -4.20 -8.50 -1.86
C GLU A 84 -3.05 -7.61 -2.36
N PHE A 85 -1.96 -8.16 -2.91
CA PHE A 85 -0.86 -7.40 -3.49
C PHE A 85 -1.20 -6.90 -4.90
N THR A 86 -2.39 -6.34 -5.07
CA THR A 86 -2.92 -5.84 -6.34
C THR A 86 -3.45 -4.42 -6.22
N SER A 87 -3.76 -3.98 -5.01
CA SER A 87 -4.25 -2.64 -4.68
C SER A 87 -3.28 -1.89 -3.77
N ILE A 88 -3.40 -0.56 -3.71
CA ILE A 88 -2.53 0.29 -2.88
C ILE A 88 -2.67 -0.08 -1.40
N ASP A 89 -3.89 -0.25 -0.92
CA ASP A 89 -4.15 -0.57 0.48
C ASP A 89 -3.64 -1.97 0.85
N GLY A 90 -3.81 -2.94 -0.05
CA GLY A 90 -3.29 -4.29 0.16
C GLY A 90 -1.77 -4.34 0.15
N MET A 91 -1.11 -3.64 -0.80
CA MET A 91 0.35 -3.51 -0.82
C MET A 91 0.89 -2.85 0.46
N ALA A 92 0.29 -1.74 0.91
CA ALA A 92 0.71 -1.07 2.14
C ALA A 92 0.54 -1.96 3.37
N ARG A 93 -0.56 -2.73 3.45
CA ARG A 93 -0.82 -3.67 4.52
C ARG A 93 0.21 -4.81 4.55
N LEU A 94 0.42 -5.49 3.43
CA LEU A 94 1.32 -6.64 3.33
C LEU A 94 2.79 -6.25 3.52
N SER A 95 3.20 -5.10 3.00
CA SER A 95 4.57 -4.61 3.12
C SER A 95 4.94 -4.36 4.59
N LEU A 96 4.05 -3.73 5.37
CA LEU A 96 4.29 -3.51 6.80
C LEU A 96 4.21 -4.80 7.62
N ALA A 97 3.27 -5.70 7.28
CA ALA A 97 3.15 -6.99 7.96
C ALA A 97 4.37 -7.92 7.74
N SER A 98 5.15 -7.68 6.68
CA SER A 98 6.36 -8.45 6.37
C SER A 98 7.58 -8.00 7.18
N VAL A 99 7.52 -6.83 7.83
CA VAL A 99 8.65 -6.20 8.55
C VAL A 99 8.41 -6.02 10.05
N ASP A 100 7.20 -6.30 10.53
CA ASP A 100 6.82 -6.36 11.96
C ASP A 100 7.22 -7.71 12.60
#